data_AF-A0A1W9RMU8-F1
#
_entry.id   AF-A0A1W9RMU8-F1
#
_cell.length_a   1.000
_cell.length_b   1.000
_cell.length_c   1.000
_cell.angle_alpha   90.00
_cell.angle_beta   90.00
_cell.angle_gamma   90.00
#
_symmetry.space_group_name_H-M   'P 1'
#
loop_
_entity.id
_entity.type
_entity.pdbx_description
1 polymer ?
#
loop_
_entity_poly.entity_id
_entity_poly.type
_entity_poly.pdbx_seq_one_letter_code
_entity_poly.pdbx_strand_id
1 'polypeptide(L)'
;MKNNFGKIFLIMVLFFIVPILKSADKKKNFFTNFGVGARAMVFKTSFVAMGGNYLAGQLNPAGIGFSRQVLFGVSHSRITFNRQVGFVSAVFPLSRNDKLGLFWKGFLINNIEARSGNTLQPDYLFNNVEQMIGLTYSRKIGGRFAVGFSANLLFQSLDQHYASGWGVDIGLLYAVSEKFSLGASLNDFREKLVWETGYTDHFEKVGSVGISYELTPGAIVAIGYRSKNSFSAATEVEISSPLRLRMGWQDQELALGLGFITQMKSIVFNVNYTVLNHQISNGLSHVFDLNISLKPHSNHRIKKAVVRVERLNIRSGPGVGYAVIAVAKKGQRFAALAERNGWVKIKINRRLVGWVHRKYVKITHTDPL
;
A
#
# COMPACT_ATOMS: atom_id res chain seq x y z
N MET A 1 1.46 -25.93 18.59
CA MET A 1 2.28 -24.69 18.74
C MET A 1 3.80 -24.90 18.59
N LYS A 2 4.34 -26.13 18.52
CA LYS A 2 5.81 -26.38 18.50
C LYS A 2 6.53 -26.28 17.15
N ASN A 3 5.84 -26.10 16.01
CA ASN A 3 6.48 -26.16 14.67
C ASN A 3 6.67 -24.82 13.93
N ASN A 4 6.29 -23.69 14.52
CA ASN A 4 6.45 -22.38 13.88
C ASN A 4 7.76 -21.67 14.29
N PHE A 5 8.33 -22.00 15.46
CA PHE A 5 9.53 -21.36 15.97
C PHE A 5 10.78 -21.66 15.12
N GLY A 6 10.95 -22.91 14.67
CA GLY A 6 12.07 -23.30 13.81
C GLY A 6 12.05 -22.64 12.43
N LYS A 7 10.85 -22.36 11.88
CA LYS A 7 10.70 -21.65 10.60
C LYS A 7 11.02 -20.16 10.74
N ILE A 8 10.62 -19.54 11.86
CA ILE A 8 10.94 -18.13 12.18
C ILE A 8 12.46 -17.95 12.38
N PHE A 9 13.11 -18.88 13.08
CA PHE A 9 14.56 -18.85 13.29
C PHE A 9 15.36 -19.02 11.98
N LEU A 10 14.94 -19.96 11.11
CA LEU A 10 15.57 -20.16 9.80
C LEU A 10 15.44 -18.93 8.89
N ILE A 11 14.31 -18.20 8.98
CA ILE A 11 14.11 -16.94 8.25
C ILE A 11 15.09 -15.88 8.75
N MET A 12 15.27 -15.70 10.06
CA MET A 12 16.24 -14.73 10.58
C MET A 12 17.69 -15.03 10.16
N VAL A 13 18.06 -16.32 10.08
CA VAL A 13 19.42 -16.75 9.68
C VAL A 13 19.69 -16.52 8.19
N LEU A 14 18.68 -16.68 7.31
CA LEU A 14 18.82 -16.38 5.87
C LEU A 14 19.02 -14.89 5.56
N PHE A 15 18.67 -13.99 6.48
CA PHE A 15 18.90 -12.54 6.34
C PHE A 15 20.30 -12.08 6.78
N PHE A 16 21.09 -12.93 7.44
CA PHE A 16 22.46 -12.58 7.88
C PHE A 16 23.52 -12.73 6.76
N ILE A 17 23.15 -13.27 5.60
CA ILE A 17 24.05 -13.45 4.45
C ILE A 17 23.69 -12.41 3.37
N VAL A 18 23.86 -11.12 3.68
CA VAL A 18 23.93 -10.07 2.65
C VAL A 18 25.34 -9.52 2.66
N PRO A 19 26.08 -9.57 1.54
CA PRO A 19 27.41 -8.96 1.48
C PRO A 19 27.30 -7.46 1.75
N ILE A 20 28.06 -6.99 2.74
CA ILE A 20 28.18 -5.56 3.09
C ILE A 20 28.98 -4.89 1.98
N LEU A 21 28.29 -4.40 0.94
CA LEU A 21 28.90 -3.51 -0.05
C LEU A 21 28.80 -2.07 0.47
N LYS A 22 29.95 -1.44 0.71
CA LYS A 22 30.04 0.00 0.96
C LYS A 22 29.70 0.74 -0.34
N SER A 23 28.60 1.48 -0.36
CA SER A 23 28.36 2.55 -1.33
C SER A 23 28.66 3.88 -0.66
N ALA A 24 29.90 4.33 -0.76
CA ALA A 24 30.27 5.72 -0.48
C ALA A 24 30.02 6.54 -1.75
N ASP A 25 28.87 7.20 -1.81
CA ASP A 25 28.66 8.22 -2.83
C ASP A 25 27.80 9.33 -2.22
N LYS A 26 28.40 10.50 -2.02
CA LYS A 26 27.74 11.70 -1.47
C LYS A 26 26.79 12.25 -2.52
N LYS A 27 25.60 11.66 -2.62
CA LYS A 27 24.54 12.07 -3.55
C LYS A 27 23.81 13.31 -3.02
N LYS A 28 23.42 14.22 -3.93
CA LYS A 28 22.39 15.22 -3.62
C LYS A 28 21.11 14.47 -3.25
N ASN A 29 20.71 14.54 -1.98
CA ASN A 29 19.48 13.92 -1.52
C ASN A 29 18.36 14.96 -1.61
N PHE A 30 17.59 14.88 -2.69
CA PHE A 30 16.34 15.64 -2.82
C PHE A 30 15.28 15.13 -1.84
N PHE A 31 14.37 15.99 -1.39
CA PHE A 31 13.31 15.58 -0.46
C PHE A 31 12.42 14.47 -1.00
N THR A 32 12.28 14.33 -2.33
CA THR A 32 11.52 13.26 -3.00
C THR A 32 11.99 11.86 -2.55
N ASN A 33 13.29 11.74 -2.25
CA ASN A 33 13.95 10.49 -1.86
C ASN A 33 13.86 10.14 -0.38
N PHE A 34 13.39 11.04 0.48
CA PHE A 34 13.13 10.71 1.88
C PHE A 34 11.92 9.78 1.97
N GLY A 35 12.07 8.67 2.68
CA GLY A 35 10.97 7.72 2.80
C GLY A 35 9.81 8.25 3.66
N VAL A 36 8.64 7.65 3.47
CA VAL A 36 7.38 8.03 4.13
C VAL A 36 6.70 6.79 4.70
N GLY A 37 5.94 6.94 5.79
CA GLY A 37 5.21 5.82 6.39
C GLY A 37 6.10 4.85 7.16
N ALA A 38 5.70 4.47 8.37
CA ALA A 38 6.52 3.59 9.21
C ALA A 38 6.73 2.24 8.53
N ARG A 39 5.66 1.67 7.96
CA ARG A 39 5.76 0.40 7.21
C ARG A 39 6.73 0.48 6.02
N ALA A 40 6.64 1.51 5.19
CA ALA A 40 7.52 1.59 4.01
C ALA A 40 8.95 1.99 4.39
N MET A 41 9.19 2.62 5.53
CA MET A 41 10.54 2.87 6.05
C MET A 41 11.26 1.57 6.48
N VAL A 42 10.53 0.50 6.78
CA VAL A 42 11.11 -0.84 6.99
C VAL A 42 11.40 -1.52 5.66
N PHE A 43 10.44 -1.54 4.75
CA PHE A 43 10.58 -2.24 3.46
C PHE A 43 11.50 -1.49 2.47
N LYS A 44 11.57 -0.17 2.57
CA LYS A 44 12.32 0.72 1.69
C LYS A 44 12.09 0.37 0.23
N THR A 45 13.14 0.12 -0.55
CA THR A 45 13.03 -0.22 -1.97
C THR A 45 12.18 -1.48 -2.23
N SER A 46 12.24 -2.49 -1.37
CA SER A 46 11.48 -3.74 -1.54
C SER A 46 9.96 -3.52 -1.51
N PHE A 47 9.50 -2.38 -0.99
CA PHE A 47 8.10 -1.98 -1.03
C PHE A 47 7.57 -1.80 -2.46
N VAL A 48 8.45 -1.59 -3.45
CA VAL A 48 8.07 -1.47 -4.88
C VAL A 48 7.25 -2.68 -5.36
N ALA A 49 7.43 -3.85 -4.75
CA ALA A 49 6.69 -5.07 -5.09
C ALA A 49 5.43 -5.29 -4.25
N MET A 50 4.99 -4.29 -3.49
CA MET A 50 3.84 -4.40 -2.59
C MET A 50 2.67 -3.54 -3.09
N GLY A 51 1.48 -4.13 -3.14
CA GLY A 51 0.26 -3.45 -3.57
C GLY A 51 -0.73 -3.20 -2.44
N GLY A 52 -1.77 -2.40 -2.73
CA GLY A 52 -2.92 -2.25 -1.85
C GLY A 52 -2.69 -1.38 -0.62
N ASN A 53 -1.84 -0.36 -0.72
CA ASN A 53 -1.44 0.49 0.40
C ASN A 53 -1.60 1.98 0.06
N TYR A 54 -1.88 2.82 1.06
CA TYR A 54 -2.01 4.28 0.92
C TYR A 54 -0.69 4.96 0.52
N LEU A 55 0.46 4.36 0.88
CA LEU A 55 1.81 4.84 0.53
C LEU A 55 2.18 4.55 -0.93
N ALA A 56 1.46 3.64 -1.60
CA ALA A 56 1.87 3.14 -2.89
C ALA A 56 1.88 4.22 -3.98
N GLY A 57 1.03 5.25 -3.90
CA GLY A 57 0.99 6.32 -4.91
C GLY A 57 2.34 6.97 -5.17
N GLN A 58 3.12 7.23 -4.11
CA GLN A 58 4.47 7.80 -4.21
C GLN A 58 5.54 6.73 -4.50
N LEU A 59 5.43 5.54 -3.91
CA LEU A 59 6.51 4.54 -3.95
C LEU A 59 6.48 3.65 -5.20
N ASN A 60 5.29 3.25 -5.63
CA ASN A 60 5.04 2.57 -6.90
C ASN A 60 3.58 2.84 -7.30
N PRO A 61 3.33 3.77 -8.25
CA PRO A 61 1.99 4.09 -8.72
C PRO A 61 1.11 2.89 -9.09
N ALA A 62 1.67 1.78 -9.60
CA ALA A 62 0.88 0.58 -9.91
C ALA A 62 0.35 -0.14 -8.65
N GLY A 63 0.99 0.08 -7.49
CA GLY A 63 0.62 -0.53 -6.23
C GLY A 63 -0.80 -0.17 -5.77
N ILE A 64 -1.28 1.04 -6.06
CA ILE A 64 -2.68 1.40 -5.73
C ILE A 64 -3.69 0.58 -6.55
N GLY A 65 -3.30 0.04 -7.71
CA GLY A 65 -4.12 -0.80 -8.60
C GLY A 65 -4.73 -2.04 -7.90
N PHE A 66 -4.10 -2.50 -6.83
CA PHE A 66 -4.56 -3.65 -6.03
C PHE A 66 -5.42 -3.26 -4.81
N SER A 67 -5.58 -1.96 -4.52
CA SER A 67 -6.45 -1.47 -3.45
C SER A 67 -7.92 -1.79 -3.75
N ARG A 68 -8.60 -2.45 -2.81
CA ARG A 68 -10.05 -2.79 -2.93
C ARG A 68 -10.94 -1.92 -2.06
N GLN A 69 -10.34 -1.09 -1.22
CA GLN A 69 -10.97 -0.30 -0.18
C GLN A 69 -10.57 1.16 -0.38
N VAL A 70 -11.41 2.08 0.12
CA VAL A 70 -10.95 3.47 0.26
C VAL A 70 -9.90 3.46 1.36
N LEU A 71 -8.71 3.97 1.06
CA LEU A 71 -7.61 4.07 2.01
C LEU A 71 -7.38 5.54 2.30
N PHE A 72 -7.21 5.88 3.57
CA PHE A 72 -6.68 7.16 4.02
C PHE A 72 -5.49 6.88 4.92
N GLY A 73 -4.43 7.66 4.82
CA GLY A 73 -3.31 7.50 5.74
C GLY A 73 -2.52 8.77 5.92
N VAL A 74 -1.96 8.89 7.11
CA VAL A 74 -1.09 9.98 7.52
C VAL A 74 0.18 9.39 8.10
N SER A 75 1.31 10.05 7.87
CA SER A 75 2.58 9.69 8.50
C SER A 75 3.36 10.94 8.87
N HIS A 76 4.09 10.83 9.97
CA HIS A 76 5.02 11.84 10.43
C HIS A 76 6.34 11.19 10.83
N SER A 77 7.45 11.77 10.39
CA SER A 77 8.79 11.36 10.79
C SER A 77 9.59 12.54 11.32
N ARG A 78 10.39 12.28 12.36
CA ARG A 78 11.43 13.17 12.84
C ARG A 78 12.80 12.52 12.63
N ILE A 79 13.73 13.31 12.11
CA ILE A 79 15.11 12.94 11.80
C ILE A 79 16.02 13.95 12.52
N THR A 80 17.30 13.62 12.73
CA THR A 80 18.27 14.57 13.33
C THR A 80 18.38 15.87 12.52
N PHE A 81 18.78 16.95 13.20
CA PHE A 81 18.90 18.31 12.68
C PHE A 81 17.56 18.97 12.33
N ASN A 82 16.55 18.81 13.20
CA ASN A 82 15.22 19.42 13.08
C ASN A 82 14.48 19.12 11.76
N ARG A 83 14.86 18.01 11.10
CA ARG A 83 14.24 17.56 9.85
C ARG A 83 12.96 16.79 10.15
N GLN A 84 11.89 17.16 9.47
CA GLN A 84 10.59 16.53 9.62
C GLN A 84 10.04 16.15 8.25
N VAL A 85 9.41 14.98 8.16
CA VAL A 85 8.67 14.55 6.97
C VAL A 85 7.21 14.35 7.36
N GLY A 86 6.30 15.01 6.66
CA GLY A 86 4.86 14.77 6.73
C GLY A 86 4.38 14.09 5.46
N PHE A 87 3.42 13.17 5.58
CA PHE A 87 2.78 12.54 4.44
C PHE A 87 1.29 12.33 4.71
N VAL A 88 0.46 12.63 3.72
CA VAL A 88 -0.99 12.38 3.74
C VAL A 88 -1.37 11.78 2.40
N SER A 89 -2.21 10.75 2.40
CA SER A 89 -2.67 10.13 1.16
C SER A 89 -4.08 9.58 1.28
N ALA A 90 -4.81 9.65 0.18
CA ALA A 90 -6.10 9.01 -0.01
C ALA A 90 -6.11 8.21 -1.31
N VAL A 91 -6.65 6.98 -1.27
CA VAL A 91 -6.80 6.11 -2.44
C VAL A 91 -8.25 5.71 -2.58
N PHE A 92 -8.81 5.95 -3.76
CA PHE A 92 -10.21 5.72 -4.10
C PHE A 92 -10.35 4.66 -5.18
N PRO A 93 -11.00 3.52 -4.87
CA PRO A 93 -11.38 2.55 -5.87
C PRO A 93 -12.54 3.04 -6.76
N LEU A 94 -12.22 3.58 -7.94
CA LEU A 94 -13.23 4.05 -8.90
C LEU A 94 -14.01 2.89 -9.53
N SER A 95 -13.31 1.81 -9.90
CA SER A 95 -13.91 0.60 -10.47
C SER A 95 -13.18 -0.65 -9.94
N ARG A 96 -13.52 -1.84 -10.44
CA ARG A 96 -12.74 -3.07 -10.14
C ARG A 96 -11.29 -2.94 -10.61
N ASN A 97 -11.06 -2.22 -11.70
CA ASN A 97 -9.76 -2.12 -12.38
C ASN A 97 -9.08 -0.77 -12.16
N ASP A 98 -9.85 0.32 -12.07
CA ASP A 98 -9.35 1.69 -12.04
C ASP A 98 -9.29 2.22 -10.61
N LYS A 99 -8.20 2.92 -10.28
CA LYS A 99 -7.90 3.48 -8.96
C LYS A 99 -7.35 4.90 -9.14
N LEU A 100 -7.77 5.79 -8.25
CA LEU A 100 -7.25 7.14 -8.14
C LEU A 100 -6.61 7.31 -6.76
N GLY A 101 -5.47 7.95 -6.70
CA GLY A 101 -4.77 8.32 -5.47
C GLY A 101 -4.46 9.81 -5.50
N LEU A 102 -4.49 10.43 -4.33
CA LEU A 102 -3.99 11.78 -4.10
C LEU A 102 -3.08 11.70 -2.88
N PHE A 103 -1.90 12.31 -2.96
CA PHE A 103 -1.03 12.44 -1.80
C PHE A 103 -0.42 13.84 -1.69
N TRP A 104 -0.07 14.20 -0.47
CA TRP A 104 0.77 15.32 -0.13
C TRP A 104 1.96 14.80 0.68
N LYS A 105 3.14 15.30 0.37
CA LYS A 105 4.37 15.09 1.12
C LYS A 105 4.98 16.44 1.44
N GLY A 106 5.34 16.65 2.69
CA GLY A 106 6.09 17.82 3.14
C GLY A 106 7.41 17.41 3.76
N PHE A 107 8.46 18.17 3.50
CA PHE A 107 9.74 18.08 4.18
C PHE A 107 10.08 19.46 4.74
N LEU A 108 10.45 19.50 6.01
CA LEU A 108 10.63 20.74 6.76
C LEU A 108 11.96 20.68 7.52
N ILE A 109 12.75 21.75 7.39
CA ILE A 109 13.89 22.04 8.25
C ILE A 109 13.60 23.37 8.93
N ASN A 110 13.46 23.35 10.25
CA ASN A 110 13.19 24.55 11.04
C ASN A 110 14.46 25.11 11.69
N ASN A 111 14.43 26.42 11.93
CA ASN A 111 15.44 27.14 12.72
C ASN A 111 16.85 26.99 12.14
N ILE A 112 16.98 27.16 10.83
CA ILE A 112 18.28 27.24 10.18
C ILE A 112 18.90 28.59 10.53
N GLU A 113 20.13 28.57 11.03
CA GLU A 113 20.87 29.75 11.43
C GLU A 113 21.54 30.41 10.21
N ALA A 114 21.15 31.65 9.88
CA ALA A 114 21.86 32.48 8.92
C ALA A 114 23.04 33.19 9.59
N ARG A 115 24.21 33.18 8.95
CA ARG A 115 25.44 33.80 9.46
C ARG A 115 26.23 34.41 8.31
N SER A 116 26.51 35.70 8.40
CA SER A 116 27.38 36.45 7.50
C SER A 116 28.87 36.36 7.90
N GLY A 117 29.17 35.87 9.11
CA GLY A 117 30.52 35.68 9.62
C GLY A 117 30.60 34.66 10.76
N ASN A 118 31.80 34.50 11.34
CA ASN A 118 32.03 33.59 12.47
C ASN A 118 31.58 34.24 13.80
N THR A 119 30.27 34.39 13.97
CA THR A 119 29.63 34.99 15.15
C THR A 119 29.11 33.92 16.12
N LEU A 120 28.88 34.28 17.38
CA LEU A 120 28.21 33.37 18.34
C LEU A 120 26.69 33.36 18.13
N GLN A 121 26.08 34.53 17.93
CA GLN A 121 24.65 34.67 17.64
C GLN A 121 24.37 34.66 16.13
N PRO A 122 23.33 33.95 15.67
CA PRO A 122 22.93 33.99 14.26
C PRO A 122 22.37 35.37 13.90
N ASP A 123 22.50 35.76 12.64
CA ASP A 123 21.96 37.02 12.13
C ASP A 123 20.43 36.99 12.15
N TYR A 124 19.86 35.85 11.72
CA TYR A 124 18.44 35.53 11.81
C TYR A 124 18.23 34.02 11.66
N LEU A 125 16.98 33.57 11.90
CA LEU A 125 16.56 32.20 11.66
C LEU A 125 15.66 32.15 10.42
N PHE A 126 15.84 31.14 9.59
CA PHE A 126 14.96 30.85 8.47
C PHE A 126 14.63 29.35 8.41
N ASN A 127 13.67 29.00 7.55
CA ASN A 127 13.22 27.62 7.37
C ASN A 127 13.41 27.20 5.91
N ASN A 128 13.49 25.90 5.71
CA ASN A 128 13.38 25.29 4.39
C ASN A 128 12.12 24.40 4.38
N VAL A 129 11.21 24.70 3.47
CA VAL A 129 9.93 24.00 3.31
C VAL A 129 9.86 23.46 1.90
N GLU A 130 9.84 22.14 1.76
CA GLU A 130 9.70 21.44 0.49
C GLU A 130 8.38 20.66 0.49
N GLN A 131 7.62 20.75 -0.59
CA GLN A 131 6.30 20.13 -0.72
C GLN A 131 6.14 19.44 -2.06
N MET A 132 5.40 18.33 -2.06
CA MET A 132 5.05 17.56 -3.23
C MET A 132 3.59 17.13 -3.15
N ILE A 133 2.80 17.46 -4.17
CA ILE A 133 1.41 17.03 -4.31
C ILE A 133 1.34 16.11 -5.52
N GLY A 134 0.92 14.87 -5.31
CA GLY A 134 0.84 13.86 -6.36
C GLY A 134 -0.58 13.39 -6.63
N LEU A 135 -0.96 13.38 -7.90
CA LEU A 135 -2.19 12.74 -8.39
C LEU A 135 -1.81 11.45 -9.12
N THR A 136 -2.24 10.32 -8.57
CA THR A 136 -1.90 8.99 -9.07
C THR A 136 -3.10 8.30 -9.70
N TYR A 137 -2.94 7.76 -10.90
CA TYR A 137 -3.91 6.86 -11.52
C TYR A 137 -3.28 5.48 -11.72
N SER A 138 -4.05 4.42 -11.45
CA SER A 138 -3.63 3.05 -11.77
C SER A 138 -4.77 2.23 -12.35
N ARG A 139 -4.42 1.41 -13.34
CA ARG A 139 -5.31 0.43 -13.96
C ARG A 139 -4.76 -0.98 -13.77
N LYS A 140 -5.60 -1.85 -13.24
CA LYS A 140 -5.37 -3.30 -13.17
C LYS A 140 -5.93 -4.00 -14.40
N ILE A 141 -5.07 -4.74 -15.10
CA ILE A 141 -5.30 -5.45 -16.36
C ILE A 141 -5.24 -6.96 -16.09
N GLY A 142 -6.24 -7.71 -16.57
CA GLY A 142 -6.29 -9.17 -16.39
C GLY A 142 -6.34 -9.64 -14.93
N GLY A 143 -6.64 -8.75 -13.98
CA GLY A 143 -6.72 -9.06 -12.55
C GLY A 143 -5.38 -9.29 -11.84
N ARG A 144 -4.27 -9.39 -12.58
CA ARG A 144 -2.93 -9.72 -12.06
C ARG A 144 -1.85 -8.69 -12.39
N PHE A 145 -2.02 -7.89 -13.43
CA PHE A 145 -1.05 -6.88 -13.81
C PHE A 145 -1.63 -5.50 -13.53
N ALA A 146 -0.82 -4.56 -13.06
CA ALA A 146 -1.21 -3.17 -12.90
C ALA A 146 -0.14 -2.24 -13.47
N VAL A 147 -0.62 -1.18 -14.11
CA VAL A 147 0.19 -0.03 -14.54
C VAL A 147 -0.30 1.17 -13.77
N GLY A 148 0.61 2.05 -13.35
CA GLY A 148 0.26 3.30 -12.70
C GLY A 148 1.15 4.45 -13.13
N PHE A 149 0.59 5.65 -13.01
CA PHE A 149 1.23 6.91 -13.33
C PHE A 149 0.92 7.91 -12.20
N SER A 150 1.91 8.69 -11.76
CA SER A 150 1.71 9.82 -10.85
C SER A 150 2.19 11.10 -11.51
N ALA A 151 1.39 12.15 -11.47
CA ALA A 151 1.80 13.49 -11.82
C ALA A 151 2.01 14.28 -10.52
N ASN A 152 3.20 14.86 -10.38
CA ASN A 152 3.64 15.48 -9.14
C ASN A 152 3.90 16.97 -9.37
N LEU A 153 3.41 17.80 -8.46
CA LEU A 153 3.73 19.23 -8.37
C LEU A 153 4.65 19.46 -7.18
N LEU A 154 5.71 20.21 -7.38
CA LEU A 154 6.73 20.48 -6.37
C LEU A 154 6.78 21.97 -6.05
N PHE A 155 6.95 22.28 -4.78
CA PHE A 155 7.11 23.64 -4.30
C PHE A 155 8.21 23.66 -3.24
N GLN A 156 9.09 24.64 -3.30
CA GLN A 156 10.09 24.86 -2.28
C GLN A 156 10.13 26.33 -1.89
N SER A 157 10.24 26.58 -0.60
CA SER A 157 10.60 27.87 -0.01
C SER A 157 11.87 27.68 0.81
N LEU A 158 12.89 28.48 0.49
CA LEU A 158 14.16 28.50 1.19
C LEU A 158 14.49 29.97 1.52
N ASP A 159 14.35 30.33 2.79
CA ASP A 159 14.44 31.72 3.23
C ASP A 159 13.47 32.63 2.43
N GLN A 160 13.99 33.62 1.71
CA GLN A 160 13.19 34.54 0.89
C GLN A 160 12.93 34.03 -0.53
N HIS A 161 13.52 32.89 -0.91
CA HIS A 161 13.44 32.35 -2.26
C HIS A 161 12.39 31.27 -2.40
N TYR A 162 11.74 31.25 -3.57
CA TYR A 162 10.78 30.21 -3.93
C TYR A 162 11.15 29.52 -5.24
N ALA A 163 10.70 28.27 -5.34
CA ALA A 163 10.83 27.46 -6.53
C ALA A 163 9.59 26.59 -6.72
N SER A 164 9.26 26.30 -7.98
CA SER A 164 8.16 25.41 -8.33
C SER A 164 8.54 24.46 -9.45
N GLY A 165 7.87 23.33 -9.50
CA GLY A 165 8.29 22.23 -10.34
C GLY A 165 7.20 21.23 -10.61
N TRP A 166 7.49 20.31 -11.53
CA TRP A 166 6.64 19.15 -11.78
C TRP A 166 7.48 17.94 -12.13
N GLY A 167 6.93 16.76 -11.89
CA GLY A 167 7.55 15.47 -12.15
C GLY A 167 6.51 14.40 -12.47
N VAL A 168 6.98 13.26 -12.97
CA VAL A 168 6.13 12.10 -13.24
C VAL A 168 6.76 10.86 -12.66
N ASP A 169 5.94 9.97 -12.11
CA ASP A 169 6.35 8.62 -11.71
C ASP A 169 5.59 7.58 -12.53
N ILE A 170 6.26 6.48 -12.84
CA ILE A 170 5.68 5.34 -13.55
C ILE A 170 5.87 4.08 -12.71
N GLY A 171 4.82 3.28 -12.62
CA GLY A 171 4.81 2.05 -11.83
C GLY A 171 4.28 0.87 -12.62
N LEU A 172 4.86 -0.31 -12.37
CA LEU A 172 4.38 -1.62 -12.81
C LEU A 172 4.30 -2.56 -11.60
N LEU A 173 3.25 -3.38 -11.54
CA LEU A 173 3.12 -4.40 -10.51
C LEU A 173 2.42 -5.65 -11.07
N TYR A 174 3.06 -6.81 -10.95
CA TYR A 174 2.54 -8.08 -11.43
C TYR A 174 2.39 -9.08 -10.28
N ALA A 175 1.14 -9.41 -9.94
CA ALA A 175 0.80 -10.49 -9.02
C ALA A 175 0.84 -11.83 -9.77
N VAL A 176 2.00 -12.47 -9.72
CA VAL A 176 2.24 -13.81 -10.29
C VAL A 176 1.29 -14.83 -9.66
N SER A 177 1.07 -14.72 -8.35
CA SER A 177 0.08 -15.50 -7.60
C SER A 177 -0.54 -14.64 -6.48
N GLU A 178 -1.44 -15.22 -5.67
CA GLU A 178 -1.94 -14.54 -4.47
C GLU A 178 -0.85 -14.27 -3.42
N LYS A 179 0.27 -15.00 -3.49
CA LYS A 179 1.38 -14.91 -2.54
C LYS A 179 2.63 -14.27 -3.12
N PHE A 180 2.73 -14.09 -4.44
CA PHE A 180 3.98 -13.68 -5.08
C PHE A 180 3.74 -12.53 -6.04
N SER A 181 4.50 -11.45 -5.89
CA SER A 181 4.45 -10.28 -6.77
C SER A 181 5.82 -9.75 -7.13
N LEU A 182 5.87 -9.19 -8.35
CA LEU A 182 7.02 -8.47 -8.92
C LEU A 182 6.61 -7.00 -9.09
N GLY A 183 7.46 -6.08 -8.68
CA GLY A 183 7.25 -4.65 -8.86
C GLY A 183 8.39 -3.98 -9.57
N ALA A 184 8.08 -2.94 -10.33
CA ALA A 184 9.05 -2.02 -10.88
C ALA A 184 8.51 -0.59 -10.83
N SER A 185 9.39 0.39 -10.60
CA SER A 185 9.04 1.80 -10.68
C SER A 185 10.17 2.60 -11.33
N LEU A 186 9.77 3.71 -11.94
CA LEU A 186 10.65 4.79 -12.35
C LEU A 186 10.12 6.06 -11.71
N ASN A 187 10.82 6.53 -10.68
CA ASN A 187 10.50 7.72 -9.92
C ASN A 187 11.32 8.93 -10.39
N ASP A 188 10.82 10.12 -10.09
CA ASP A 188 11.47 11.41 -10.37
C ASP A 188 11.74 11.59 -11.89
N PHE A 189 10.85 11.04 -12.73
CA PHE A 189 11.00 11.11 -14.19
C PHE A 189 10.62 12.50 -14.71
N ARG A 190 11.57 13.15 -15.39
CA ARG A 190 11.48 14.55 -15.86
C ARG A 190 11.28 15.58 -14.76
N GLU A 191 11.55 15.22 -13.51
CA GLU A 191 11.32 16.10 -12.37
C GLU A 191 12.34 17.23 -12.33
N LYS A 192 11.84 18.46 -12.20
CA LYS A 192 12.61 19.69 -12.18
C LYS A 192 11.98 20.70 -11.24
N LEU A 193 12.81 21.52 -10.63
CA LEU A 193 12.38 22.63 -9.78
C LEU A 193 13.05 23.92 -10.28
N VAL A 194 12.26 24.90 -10.69
CA VAL A 194 12.73 26.17 -11.24
C VAL A 194 12.56 27.25 -10.18
N TRP A 195 13.66 27.88 -9.82
CA TRP A 195 13.73 28.98 -8.87
C TRP A 195 13.35 30.29 -9.55
N GLU A 196 12.84 31.24 -8.77
CA GLU A 196 12.55 32.60 -9.24
C GLU A 196 13.77 33.31 -9.85
N THR A 197 14.97 32.90 -9.46
CA THR A 197 16.25 33.40 -9.98
C THR A 197 16.56 32.91 -11.39
N GLY A 198 15.75 31.99 -11.93
CA GLY A 198 15.97 31.31 -13.20
C GLY A 198 16.84 30.05 -13.09
N TYR A 199 17.45 29.78 -11.93
CA TYR A 199 18.20 28.55 -11.69
C TYR A 199 17.25 27.33 -11.65
N THR A 200 17.70 26.19 -12.17
CA THR A 200 16.89 24.96 -12.22
C THR A 200 17.62 23.80 -11.55
N ASP A 201 16.97 23.18 -10.56
CA ASP A 201 17.41 21.91 -10.01
C ASP A 201 16.87 20.74 -10.83
N HIS A 202 17.78 19.84 -11.19
CA HIS A 202 17.49 18.62 -11.92
C HIS A 202 17.53 17.42 -10.99
N PHE A 203 16.42 16.69 -10.95
CA PHE A 203 16.29 15.51 -10.12
C PHE A 203 16.84 14.31 -10.87
N GLU A 204 17.49 13.44 -10.12
CA GLU A 204 17.98 12.18 -10.68
C GLU A 204 16.85 11.16 -10.66
N LYS A 205 16.40 10.77 -11.85
CA LYS A 205 15.47 9.65 -12.04
C LYS A 205 15.96 8.38 -11.32
N VAL A 206 15.05 7.73 -10.60
CA VAL A 206 15.33 6.56 -9.77
C VAL A 206 14.57 5.35 -10.30
N GLY A 207 15.30 4.32 -10.75
CA GLY A 207 14.70 3.04 -11.13
C GLY A 207 14.71 2.08 -9.95
N SER A 208 13.58 1.41 -9.68
CA SER A 208 13.50 0.38 -8.65
C SER A 208 12.83 -0.88 -9.19
N VAL A 209 13.29 -2.04 -8.74
CA VAL A 209 12.64 -3.34 -8.97
C VAL A 209 12.61 -4.14 -7.69
N GLY A 210 11.67 -5.04 -7.55
CA GLY A 210 11.58 -5.86 -6.36
C GLY A 210 10.66 -7.05 -6.49
N ILE A 211 10.74 -7.90 -5.49
CA ILE A 211 9.92 -9.08 -5.31
C ILE A 211 9.34 -9.10 -3.91
N SER A 212 8.11 -9.59 -3.77
CA SER A 212 7.50 -9.85 -2.47
C SER A 212 6.84 -11.22 -2.47
N TYR A 213 6.99 -11.94 -1.36
CA TYR A 213 6.44 -13.27 -1.17
C TYR A 213 5.77 -13.39 0.21
N GLU A 214 4.50 -13.81 0.22
CA GLU A 214 3.73 -14.13 1.43
C GLU A 214 3.86 -15.62 1.74
N LEU A 215 4.74 -15.94 2.70
CA LEU A 215 5.03 -17.32 3.14
C LEU A 215 3.76 -17.98 3.69
N THR A 216 3.10 -17.27 4.61
CA THR A 216 1.83 -17.61 5.24
C THR A 216 1.01 -16.33 5.41
N PRO A 217 -0.32 -16.42 5.58
CA PRO A 217 -1.14 -15.24 5.85
C PRO A 217 -0.51 -14.35 6.95
N GLY A 218 -0.15 -13.11 6.60
CA GLY A 218 0.48 -12.15 7.53
C GLY A 218 1.99 -12.29 7.73
N ALA A 219 2.68 -13.18 7.01
CA ALA A 219 4.13 -13.31 6.99
C ALA A 219 4.69 -13.04 5.58
N ILE A 220 5.32 -11.89 5.40
CA ILE A 220 5.80 -11.38 4.12
C ILE A 220 7.31 -11.24 4.17
N VAL A 221 7.99 -11.68 3.12
CA VAL A 221 9.39 -11.33 2.84
C VAL A 221 9.47 -10.58 1.52
N ALA A 222 10.36 -9.59 1.43
CA ALA A 222 10.55 -8.81 0.22
C ALA A 222 12.02 -8.43 0.02
N ILE A 223 12.42 -8.34 -1.25
CA ILE A 223 13.75 -7.91 -1.67
C ILE A 223 13.56 -6.86 -2.76
N GLY A 224 14.40 -5.82 -2.74
CA GLY A 224 14.36 -4.74 -3.71
C GLY A 224 15.75 -4.30 -4.12
N TYR A 225 15.87 -3.89 -5.38
CA TYR A 225 17.05 -3.23 -5.95
C TYR A 225 16.65 -1.85 -6.45
N ARG A 226 17.44 -0.85 -6.07
CA ARG A 226 17.30 0.54 -6.49
C ARG A 226 18.54 0.91 -7.28
N SER A 227 18.32 1.63 -8.38
CA SER A 227 19.36 2.17 -9.25
C SER A 227 20.47 2.82 -8.43
N LYS A 228 21.71 2.71 -8.92
CA LYS A 228 22.93 3.09 -8.19
C LYS A 228 23.26 2.14 -7.02
N ASN A 229 23.04 0.84 -7.23
CA ASN A 229 23.52 -0.28 -6.41
C ASN A 229 23.03 -0.31 -4.95
N SER A 230 21.79 0.12 -4.72
CA SER A 230 21.16 0.06 -3.40
C SER A 230 20.27 -1.18 -3.30
N PHE A 231 20.49 -1.99 -2.27
CA PHE A 231 19.76 -3.24 -2.05
C PHE A 231 19.00 -3.20 -0.74
N SER A 232 17.76 -3.63 -0.77
CA SER A 232 16.92 -3.75 0.42
C SER A 232 16.39 -5.16 0.60
N ALA A 233 16.25 -5.57 1.84
CA ALA A 233 15.59 -6.81 2.22
C ALA A 233 14.76 -6.55 3.49
N ALA A 234 13.53 -7.06 3.53
CA ALA A 234 12.64 -6.83 4.64
C ALA A 234 11.67 -7.99 4.88
N THR A 235 11.17 -8.04 6.11
CA THR A 235 10.18 -9.02 6.56
C THR A 235 9.12 -8.36 7.44
N GLU A 236 7.89 -8.84 7.34
CA GLU A 236 6.76 -8.53 8.23
C GLU A 236 6.15 -9.84 8.69
N VAL A 237 5.92 -9.97 10.00
CA VAL A 237 5.27 -11.14 10.59
C VAL A 237 4.18 -10.69 11.55
N GLU A 238 2.97 -11.20 11.33
CA GLU A 238 1.88 -11.15 12.30
C GLU A 238 2.09 -12.24 13.37
N ILE A 239 2.43 -11.83 14.59
CA ILE A 239 2.67 -12.77 15.71
C ILE A 239 1.34 -13.31 16.22
N SER A 240 0.45 -12.38 16.56
CA SER A 240 -0.91 -12.61 17.01
C SER A 240 -1.70 -11.37 16.62
N SER A 241 -2.90 -11.54 16.04
CA SER A 241 -3.78 -10.39 15.85
C SER A 241 -4.02 -9.73 17.22
N PRO A 242 -3.81 -8.42 17.37
CA PRO A 242 -3.67 -7.37 16.34
C PRO A 242 -2.22 -6.94 15.97
N LEU A 243 -1.20 -7.61 16.50
CA LEU A 243 0.20 -7.18 16.48
C LEU A 243 1.01 -7.71 15.28
N ARG A 244 1.80 -6.82 14.68
CA ARG A 244 2.78 -7.14 13.63
C ARG A 244 4.17 -6.61 13.99
N LEU A 245 5.17 -7.43 13.75
CA LEU A 245 6.57 -7.02 13.79
C LEU A 245 7.15 -6.93 12.39
N ARG A 246 8.08 -6.02 12.21
CA ARG A 246 8.79 -5.81 10.95
C ARG A 246 10.26 -5.57 11.21
N MET A 247 11.09 -6.08 10.33
CA MET A 247 12.51 -5.81 10.29
C MET A 247 12.93 -5.62 8.85
N GLY A 248 13.82 -4.67 8.59
CA GLY A 248 14.29 -4.39 7.25
C GLY A 248 15.65 -3.75 7.25
N TRP A 249 16.34 -3.92 6.13
CA TRP A 249 17.68 -3.44 5.92
C TRP A 249 17.81 -2.85 4.52
N GLN A 250 18.53 -1.73 4.39
CA GLN A 250 19.03 -1.23 3.11
C GLN A 250 20.28 -0.39 3.35
N ASP A 251 21.35 -0.65 2.61
CA ASP A 251 22.57 0.15 2.66
C ASP A 251 23.05 0.45 4.09
N GLN A 252 23.15 -0.55 4.96
CA GLN A 252 23.55 -0.40 6.39
C GLN A 252 22.51 0.29 7.30
N GLU A 253 21.36 0.70 6.78
CA GLU A 253 20.23 1.19 7.58
C GLU A 253 19.32 0.01 7.95
N LEU A 254 19.33 -0.34 9.24
CA LEU A 254 18.40 -1.26 9.88
C LEU A 254 17.17 -0.50 10.38
N ALA A 255 15.99 -1.05 10.11
CA ALA A 255 14.71 -0.54 10.57
C ALA A 255 13.93 -1.63 11.30
N LEU A 256 13.38 -1.28 12.46
CA LEU A 256 12.51 -2.12 13.27
C LEU A 256 11.14 -1.47 13.41
N GLY A 257 10.09 -2.22 13.08
CA GLY A 257 8.73 -1.70 13.04
C GLY A 257 7.75 -2.52 13.87
N LEU A 258 6.80 -1.82 14.48
CA LEU A 258 5.64 -2.36 15.18
C LEU A 258 4.37 -1.91 14.45
N GLY A 259 3.38 -2.78 14.34
CA GLY A 259 2.07 -2.46 13.78
C GLY A 259 0.95 -3.02 14.65
N PHE A 260 -0.12 -2.25 14.79
CA PHE A 260 -1.33 -2.64 15.49
C PHE A 260 -2.53 -2.44 14.56
N ILE A 261 -3.25 -3.52 14.26
CA ILE A 261 -4.42 -3.49 13.37
C ILE A 261 -5.66 -3.86 14.13
N THR A 262 -6.64 -2.94 14.16
CA THR A 262 -7.95 -3.20 14.75
C THR A 262 -9.05 -2.91 13.75
N GLN A 263 -10.21 -3.54 13.93
CA GLN A 263 -11.36 -3.36 13.06
C GLN A 263 -12.59 -2.98 13.89
N MET A 264 -13.29 -1.94 13.46
CA MET A 264 -14.58 -1.52 14.00
C MET A 264 -15.60 -1.48 12.86
N LYS A 265 -16.53 -2.45 12.84
CA LYS A 265 -17.52 -2.62 11.76
C LYS A 265 -16.84 -2.69 10.39
N SER A 266 -17.07 -1.69 9.53
CA SER A 266 -16.52 -1.58 8.17
C SER A 266 -15.21 -0.78 8.10
N ILE A 267 -14.70 -0.29 9.24
CA ILE A 267 -13.48 0.52 9.31
C ILE A 267 -12.36 -0.34 9.89
N VAL A 268 -11.21 -0.35 9.23
CA VAL A 268 -9.97 -0.95 9.74
C VAL A 268 -9.00 0.18 10.06
N PHE A 269 -8.50 0.20 11.29
CA PHE A 269 -7.46 1.10 11.75
C PHE A 269 -6.14 0.35 11.83
N ASN A 270 -5.08 1.00 11.35
CA ASN A 270 -3.73 0.47 11.41
C ASN A 270 -2.80 1.57 11.93
N VAL A 271 -2.23 1.35 13.10
CA VAL A 271 -1.24 2.25 13.72
C VAL A 271 0.11 1.58 13.60
N ASN A 272 1.09 2.26 13.01
CA ASN A 272 2.45 1.73 12.95
C ASN A 272 3.46 2.72 13.48
N TYR A 273 4.54 2.16 14.01
CA TYR A 273 5.69 2.88 14.49
C TYR A 273 6.95 2.19 14.00
N THR A 274 7.97 2.95 13.63
CA THR A 274 9.25 2.42 13.16
C THR A 274 10.38 3.27 13.69
N VAL A 275 11.43 2.60 14.13
CA VAL A 275 12.71 3.18 14.51
C VAL A 275 13.78 2.65 13.57
N LEU A 276 14.68 3.52 13.12
CA LEU A 276 15.78 3.14 12.23
C LEU A 276 17.04 3.98 12.48
N ASN A 277 18.21 3.40 12.18
CA ASN A 277 19.41 4.20 11.98
C ASN A 277 19.40 4.74 10.54
N HIS A 278 19.52 6.06 10.40
CA HIS A 278 19.53 6.73 9.11
C HIS A 278 20.93 7.28 8.86
N GLN A 279 21.56 7.03 7.71
CA GLN A 279 22.97 7.36 7.46
C GLN A 279 23.24 8.87 7.53
N ILE A 280 22.24 9.69 7.19
CA ILE A 280 22.31 11.17 7.25
C ILE A 280 22.03 11.70 8.68
N SER A 281 21.69 10.82 9.62
CA SER A 281 21.25 11.14 10.96
C SER A 281 22.34 10.73 11.97
N ASN A 282 22.73 11.63 12.86
CA ASN A 282 23.63 11.29 13.98
C ASN A 282 22.89 10.57 15.13
N GLY A 283 21.81 9.85 14.82
CA GLY A 283 20.90 9.23 15.79
C GLY A 283 19.75 8.47 15.15
N LEU A 284 18.91 7.88 16.00
CA LEU A 284 17.73 7.13 15.57
C LEU A 284 16.65 8.06 15.00
N SER A 285 16.09 7.67 13.86
CA SER A 285 14.91 8.32 13.29
C SER A 285 13.66 7.60 13.73
N HIS A 286 12.60 8.37 13.97
CA HIS A 286 11.32 7.89 14.46
C HIS A 286 10.24 8.19 13.43
N VAL A 287 9.43 7.19 13.10
CA VAL A 287 8.38 7.29 12.08
C VAL A 287 7.09 6.75 12.66
N PHE A 288 6.05 7.57 12.64
CA PHE A 288 4.70 7.20 13.05
C PHE A 288 3.79 7.22 11.83
N ASP A 289 2.84 6.28 11.78
CA ASP A 289 1.79 6.31 10.80
C ASP A 289 0.44 5.82 11.34
N LEU A 290 -0.62 6.37 10.77
CA LEU A 290 -2.00 5.95 10.96
C LEU A 290 -2.64 5.77 9.59
N ASN A 291 -3.20 4.59 9.35
CA ASN A 291 -3.98 4.28 8.18
C ASN A 291 -5.40 3.82 8.56
N ILE A 292 -6.37 4.33 7.81
CA ILE A 292 -7.77 3.97 7.89
C ILE A 292 -8.17 3.35 6.56
N SER A 293 -8.75 2.16 6.60
CA SER A 293 -9.33 1.50 5.44
C SER A 293 -10.83 1.35 5.61
N LEU A 294 -11.60 1.87 4.67
CA LEU A 294 -13.04 1.71 4.62
C LEU A 294 -13.36 0.54 3.72
N LYS A 295 -13.79 -0.58 4.33
CA LYS A 295 -14.35 -1.69 3.58
C LYS A 295 -15.60 -1.18 2.88
N PRO A 296 -15.76 -1.46 1.57
CA PRO A 296 -16.99 -1.10 0.89
C PRO A 296 -18.15 -1.70 1.67
N HIS A 297 -19.09 -0.84 2.08
CA HIS A 297 -20.32 -1.29 2.71
C HIS A 297 -20.95 -2.28 1.73
N SER A 298 -21.16 -3.53 2.15
CA SER A 298 -21.78 -4.50 1.25
C SER A 298 -23.25 -4.12 1.09
N ASN A 299 -23.55 -3.22 0.16
CA ASN A 299 -24.90 -3.01 -0.37
C ASN A 299 -25.39 -4.23 -1.18
N HIS A 300 -24.67 -5.35 -1.14
CA HIS A 300 -25.30 -6.64 -1.34
C HIS A 300 -26.24 -6.88 -0.17
N ARG A 301 -27.45 -6.30 -0.25
CA ARG A 301 -28.65 -6.87 0.35
C ARG A 301 -28.58 -8.35 -0.01
N ILE A 302 -28.30 -9.21 0.97
CA ILE A 302 -28.24 -10.64 0.73
C ILE A 302 -29.66 -11.01 0.34
N LYS A 303 -29.88 -11.16 -0.97
CA LYS A 303 -31.15 -11.64 -1.50
C LYS A 303 -31.24 -13.08 -1.04
N LYS A 304 -32.22 -13.40 -0.21
CA LYS A 304 -32.51 -14.79 0.17
C LYS A 304 -33.60 -15.32 -0.73
N ALA A 305 -33.38 -16.49 -1.32
CA ALA A 305 -34.41 -17.26 -2.00
C ALA A 305 -35.09 -18.18 -0.98
N VAL A 306 -36.37 -17.93 -0.70
CA VAL A 306 -37.21 -18.74 0.20
C VAL A 306 -38.09 -19.66 -0.65
N VAL A 307 -37.95 -20.96 -0.46
CA VAL A 307 -38.67 -21.98 -1.23
C VAL A 307 -40.16 -21.98 -0.87
N ARG A 308 -41.05 -21.89 -1.87
CA ARG A 308 -42.51 -21.80 -1.69
C ARG A 308 -43.25 -23.13 -1.87
N VAL A 309 -42.58 -24.15 -2.40
CA VAL A 309 -43.16 -25.46 -2.75
C VAL A 309 -42.55 -26.58 -1.92
N GLU A 310 -43.30 -27.67 -1.71
CA GLU A 310 -42.89 -28.79 -0.84
C GLU A 310 -41.61 -29.50 -1.30
N ARG A 311 -41.45 -29.65 -2.63
CA ARG A 311 -40.25 -30.23 -3.25
C ARG A 311 -39.83 -29.39 -4.44
N LEU A 312 -38.65 -28.81 -4.37
CA LEU A 312 -38.05 -28.00 -5.44
C LEU A 312 -36.74 -28.62 -5.89
N ASN A 313 -36.67 -29.04 -7.15
CA ASN A 313 -35.44 -29.53 -7.75
C ASN A 313 -34.44 -28.38 -7.94
N ILE A 314 -33.24 -28.56 -7.43
CA ILE A 314 -32.10 -27.68 -7.66
C ILE A 314 -31.24 -28.32 -8.76
N ARG A 315 -31.02 -27.57 -9.84
CA ARG A 315 -30.35 -28.06 -11.05
C ARG A 315 -28.93 -27.52 -11.19
N SER A 316 -28.08 -28.21 -11.94
CA SER A 316 -26.70 -27.77 -12.21
C SER A 316 -26.62 -26.52 -13.10
N GLY A 317 -27.66 -26.22 -13.89
CA GLY A 317 -27.74 -25.05 -14.76
C GLY A 317 -29.17 -24.48 -14.89
N PRO A 318 -29.32 -23.29 -15.52
CA PRO A 318 -30.58 -22.56 -15.61
C PRO A 318 -31.48 -23.11 -16.73
N GLY A 319 -32.07 -24.28 -16.52
CA GLY A 319 -32.98 -24.91 -17.47
C GLY A 319 -33.46 -26.29 -17.02
N VAL A 320 -34.55 -26.77 -17.60
CA VAL A 320 -35.13 -28.08 -17.25
C VAL A 320 -34.30 -29.28 -17.77
N GLY A 321 -33.44 -29.07 -18.77
CA GLY A 321 -32.53 -30.10 -19.29
C GLY A 321 -31.26 -30.33 -18.46
N TYR A 322 -30.98 -29.48 -17.47
CA TYR A 322 -29.82 -29.66 -16.60
C TYR A 322 -30.09 -30.66 -15.48
N ALA A 323 -29.07 -31.47 -15.14
CA ALA A 323 -29.16 -32.48 -14.09
C ALA A 323 -29.64 -31.90 -12.75
N VAL A 324 -30.51 -32.63 -12.06
CA VAL A 324 -30.93 -32.31 -10.68
C VAL A 324 -29.81 -32.73 -9.74
N ILE A 325 -29.26 -31.79 -8.99
CA ILE A 325 -28.11 -32.00 -8.09
C ILE A 325 -28.51 -32.00 -6.62
N ALA A 326 -29.69 -31.50 -6.28
CA ALA A 326 -30.25 -31.50 -4.93
C ALA A 326 -31.76 -31.24 -4.98
N VAL A 327 -32.44 -31.45 -3.85
CA VAL A 327 -33.86 -31.11 -3.66
C VAL A 327 -33.99 -30.23 -2.43
N ALA A 328 -34.71 -29.11 -2.58
CA ALA A 328 -35.06 -28.22 -1.50
C ALA A 328 -36.51 -28.40 -1.04
N LYS A 329 -36.76 -28.18 0.25
CA LYS A 329 -38.09 -28.23 0.89
C LYS A 329 -38.64 -26.82 1.11
N LYS A 330 -39.96 -26.71 1.24
CA LYS A 330 -40.65 -25.45 1.55
C LYS A 330 -40.07 -24.78 2.79
N GLY A 331 -39.97 -23.45 2.75
CA GLY A 331 -39.44 -22.65 3.85
C GLY A 331 -37.90 -22.59 3.93
N GLN A 332 -37.19 -23.50 3.24
CA GLN A 332 -35.72 -23.42 3.18
C GLN A 332 -35.28 -22.12 2.51
N ARG A 333 -34.17 -21.56 3.03
CA ARG A 333 -33.64 -20.27 2.64
C ARG A 333 -32.23 -20.43 2.11
N PHE A 334 -31.96 -19.90 0.93
CA PHE A 334 -30.64 -19.93 0.31
C PHE A 334 -30.18 -18.52 -0.07
N ALA A 335 -28.87 -18.28 -0.06
CA ALA A 335 -28.34 -17.04 -0.62
C ALA A 335 -28.51 -17.05 -2.15
N ALA A 336 -29.22 -16.06 -2.68
CA ALA A 336 -29.39 -15.85 -4.11
C ALA A 336 -28.19 -15.06 -4.66
N LEU A 337 -27.47 -15.68 -5.59
CA LEU A 337 -26.19 -15.17 -6.12
C LEU A 337 -26.37 -14.44 -7.44
N ALA A 338 -27.33 -14.86 -8.28
CA ALA A 338 -27.60 -14.29 -9.60
C ALA A 338 -29.00 -14.72 -10.09
N GLU A 339 -29.51 -14.04 -11.11
CA GLU A 339 -30.74 -14.41 -11.83
C GLU A 339 -30.47 -14.38 -13.34
N ARG A 340 -30.96 -15.39 -14.07
CA ARG A 340 -30.79 -15.51 -15.52
C ARG A 340 -31.97 -16.26 -16.13
N ASN A 341 -32.63 -15.66 -17.12
CA ASN A 341 -33.67 -16.30 -17.93
C ASN A 341 -34.76 -17.03 -17.10
N GLY A 342 -35.22 -16.40 -16.01
CA GLY A 342 -36.24 -16.98 -15.12
C GLY A 342 -35.70 -18.00 -14.10
N TRP A 343 -34.38 -18.15 -13.96
CA TRP A 343 -33.73 -19.02 -12.98
C TRP A 343 -32.89 -18.22 -11.99
N VAL A 344 -32.90 -18.65 -10.73
CA VAL A 344 -32.13 -18.05 -9.63
C VAL A 344 -31.00 -18.99 -9.25
N LYS A 345 -29.77 -18.48 -9.28
CA LYS A 345 -28.60 -19.20 -8.78
C LYS A 345 -28.56 -19.09 -7.27
N ILE A 346 -28.55 -20.23 -6.58
CA ILE A 346 -28.55 -20.32 -5.12
C ILE A 346 -27.28 -21.02 -4.62
N LYS A 347 -26.80 -20.60 -3.45
CA LYS A 347 -25.72 -21.27 -2.72
C LYS A 347 -26.31 -22.30 -1.76
N ILE A 348 -26.04 -23.59 -2.00
CA ILE A 348 -26.52 -24.69 -1.14
C ILE A 348 -25.60 -24.84 0.07
N ASN A 349 -24.29 -24.86 -0.16
CA ASN A 349 -23.28 -24.91 0.91
C ASN A 349 -21.98 -24.21 0.45
N ARG A 350 -20.86 -24.39 1.17
CA ARG A 350 -19.59 -23.72 0.85
C ARG A 350 -19.04 -24.06 -0.55
N ARG A 351 -19.29 -25.26 -1.08
CA ARG A 351 -18.73 -25.74 -2.36
C ARG A 351 -19.77 -25.93 -3.46
N LEU A 352 -21.05 -26.02 -3.12
CA LEU A 352 -22.13 -26.35 -4.06
C LEU A 352 -23.05 -25.16 -4.31
N VAL A 353 -23.21 -24.84 -5.59
CA VAL A 353 -24.18 -23.87 -6.11
C VAL A 353 -25.09 -24.56 -7.11
N GLY A 354 -26.33 -24.11 -7.20
CA GLY A 354 -27.32 -24.67 -8.12
C GLY A 354 -28.33 -23.64 -8.55
N TRP A 355 -29.26 -24.05 -9.41
CA TRP A 355 -30.26 -23.18 -10.02
C TRP A 355 -31.67 -23.68 -9.70
N VAL A 356 -32.55 -22.75 -9.36
CA VAL A 356 -33.97 -23.00 -9.12
C VAL A 356 -34.82 -22.06 -9.95
N HIS A 357 -35.99 -22.50 -10.39
CA HIS A 357 -36.86 -21.65 -11.19
C HIS A 357 -37.45 -20.53 -10.34
N ARG A 358 -37.39 -19.28 -10.82
CA ARG A 358 -37.76 -18.05 -10.10
C ARG A 358 -39.16 -18.08 -9.51
N LYS A 359 -40.12 -18.67 -10.23
CA LYS A 359 -41.53 -18.80 -9.82
C LYS A 359 -41.74 -19.58 -8.51
N TYR A 360 -40.82 -20.46 -8.13
CA TYR A 360 -40.95 -21.31 -6.94
C TYR A 360 -40.25 -20.74 -5.69
N VAL A 361 -39.61 -19.58 -5.81
CA VAL A 361 -38.91 -18.94 -4.71
C VAL A 361 -39.37 -17.50 -4.50
N LYS A 362 -39.55 -17.10 -3.23
CA LYS A 362 -39.74 -15.70 -2.85
C LYS A 362 -38.36 -15.10 -2.58
N ILE A 363 -38.00 -14.04 -3.29
CA ILE A 363 -36.78 -13.29 -3.00
C ILE A 363 -37.09 -12.29 -1.89
N THR A 364 -36.37 -12.40 -0.78
CA THR A 364 -36.45 -11.43 0.33
C THR A 364 -35.13 -10.70 0.47
N HIS A 365 -35.20 -9.44 0.88
CA HIS A 365 -34.05 -8.66 1.26
C HIS A 365 -33.88 -8.77 2.77
N THR A 366 -32.69 -9.12 3.22
CA THR A 366 -32.28 -8.84 4.60
C THR A 366 -31.25 -7.74 4.53
N ASP A 367 -31.52 -6.65 5.24
CA ASP A 367 -30.47 -5.69 5.56
C ASP A 367 -29.46 -6.40 6.48
N PRO A 368 -28.15 -6.17 6.31
CA PRO A 368 -27.17 -6.73 7.22
C PRO A 368 -27.39 -6.14 8.62
N LEU A 369 -27.49 -7.02 9.62
CA LEU A 369 -27.40 -6.66 11.04
C LEU A 369 -26.02 -6.08 11.37
#